data_AF-A0A3S5AXQ5-F1
#
_entry.id   AF-A0A3S5AXQ5-F1
#
_cell.length_a   1.000
_cell.length_b   1.000
_cell.length_c   1.000
_cell.angle_alpha   90.00
_cell.angle_beta   90.00
_cell.angle_gamma   90.00
#
_symmetry.space_group_name_H-M   'P 1'
#
loop_
_entity.id
_entity.type
_entity.pdbx_description
1 polymer ?
#
loop_
_entity_poly.entity_id
_entity_poly.type
_entity_poly.pdbx_seq_one_letter_code
_entity_poly.pdbx_strand_id
1 'polypeptide(L)'
;MDAIKEDLTRYYLCLQVRQDIVSGQLPCSFHIYVLLGAYIVQSEAGNHSPTEHVDTEYIRDQPFAPQHLQTNEMLQKIVELHKLN
;
A
#
# COMPACT_ATOMS: atom_id res chain seq x y z
N MET A 1 -25.40 -17.17 -4.92
CA MET A 1 -24.41 -17.87 -4.06
C MET A 1 -23.01 -17.77 -4.67
N ASP A 2 -22.90 -17.69 -6.00
CA ASP A 2 -21.61 -17.61 -6.70
C ASP A 2 -20.92 -16.24 -6.55
N ALA A 3 -21.67 -15.13 -6.57
CA ALA A 3 -21.11 -13.79 -6.37
C ALA A 3 -20.35 -13.62 -5.03
N ILE A 4 -20.89 -14.16 -3.93
CA ILE A 4 -20.23 -14.10 -2.61
C ILE A 4 -18.95 -14.94 -2.59
N LYS A 5 -18.93 -16.09 -3.27
CA LYS A 5 -17.73 -16.93 -3.38
C LYS A 5 -16.64 -16.27 -4.22
N GLU A 6 -17.01 -15.59 -5.30
CA GLU A 6 -16.10 -14.82 -6.14
C GLU A 6 -15.51 -13.62 -5.38
N ASP A 7 -16.33 -12.88 -4.64
CA ASP A 7 -15.86 -11.76 -3.81
C ASP A 7 -14.88 -12.22 -2.72
N LEU A 8 -15.19 -13.34 -2.07
CA LEU A 8 -14.32 -13.92 -1.06
C LEU A 8 -12.99 -14.42 -1.67
N THR A 9 -13.05 -15.04 -2.86
CA THR A 9 -11.86 -15.50 -3.58
C THR A 9 -10.98 -14.32 -3.99
N ARG A 10 -11.58 -13.24 -4.50
CA ARG A 10 -10.86 -12.01 -4.87
C ARG A 10 -10.19 -11.38 -3.65
N TYR A 11 -10.90 -11.32 -2.52
CA TYR A 11 -10.36 -10.80 -1.28
C TYR A 11 -9.13 -11.59 -0.80
N TYR A 12 -9.23 -12.92 -0.72
CA TYR A 12 -8.09 -13.75 -0.32
C TYR A 12 -6.92 -13.67 -1.30
N LEU A 13 -7.18 -13.54 -2.59
CA LEU A 13 -6.14 -13.32 -3.59
C LEU A 13 -5.41 -11.99 -3.35
N CYS A 14 -6.15 -10.89 -3.12
CA CYS A 14 -5.55 -9.60 -2.80
C CYS A 14 -4.70 -9.64 -1.53
N LEU A 15 -5.16 -10.34 -0.49
CA LEU A 15 -4.40 -10.53 0.74
C LEU A 15 -3.10 -11.31 0.49
N GLN A 16 -3.17 -12.41 -0.26
CA GLN A 16 -2.00 -13.22 -0.57
C GLN A 16 -0.97 -12.43 -1.38
N VAL A 17 -1.42 -11.72 -2.42
CA VAL A 17 -0.54 -10.86 -3.24
C VAL A 17 0.12 -9.78 -2.38
N ARG A 18 -0.62 -9.11 -1.49
CA ARG A 18 -0.04 -8.13 -0.55
C ARG A 18 1.04 -8.78 0.32
N GLN A 19 0.77 -9.97 0.86
CA GLN A 19 1.73 -10.70 1.69
C GLN A 19 2.98 -11.11 0.90
N ASP A 20 2.83 -11.55 -0.35
CA ASP A 20 3.95 -11.97 -1.19
C ASP A 20 4.84 -10.79 -1.59
N ILE A 21 4.24 -9.62 -1.85
CA ILE A 21 4.96 -8.37 -2.12
C ILE A 21 5.78 -7.91 -0.91
N VAL A 22 5.15 -7.86 0.27
CA VAL A 22 5.81 -7.40 1.52
C VAL A 22 6.88 -8.39 1.99
N SER A 23 6.65 -9.69 1.84
CA SER A 23 7.64 -10.72 2.20
C SER A 23 8.78 -10.87 1.19
N GLY A 24 8.65 -10.27 0.00
CA GLY A 24 9.65 -10.34 -1.08
C GLY A 24 9.57 -11.61 -1.93
N GLN A 25 8.55 -12.45 -1.73
CA GLN A 25 8.28 -13.61 -2.58
C GLN A 25 7.82 -13.21 -3.99
N LEU A 26 7.16 -12.06 -4.10
CA LEU A 26 6.82 -11.42 -5.37
C LEU A 26 7.64 -10.14 -5.54
N PRO A 27 8.78 -10.19 -6.27
CA PRO A 27 9.60 -9.01 -6.53
C PRO A 27 8.80 -7.99 -7.35
N CYS A 28 8.85 -6.73 -6.92
CA CYS A 28 8.20 -5.62 -7.61
C CYS A 28 9.21 -4.51 -7.89
N SER A 29 8.92 -3.68 -8.89
CA SER A 29 9.70 -2.47 -9.10
C SER A 29 9.36 -1.42 -8.04
N PHE A 30 10.27 -0.47 -7.81
CA PHE A 30 10.04 0.66 -6.92
C PHE A 30 8.71 1.38 -7.22
N HIS A 31 8.40 1.58 -8.51
CA HIS A 31 7.16 2.21 -8.93
C HIS A 31 5.91 1.45 -8.50
N ILE A 32 5.94 0.10 -8.57
CA ILE A 32 4.81 -0.73 -8.15
C ILE A 32 4.61 -0.66 -6.63
N TYR A 33 5.69 -0.68 -5.83
CA TYR A 33 5.59 -0.49 -4.38
C TYR A 33 4.95 0.85 -4.01
N VAL A 34 5.38 1.93 -4.68
CA VAL A 34 4.86 3.27 -4.46
C VAL A 34 3.38 3.37 -4.85
N LEU A 35 3.01 2.86 -6.02
CA LEU A 35 1.63 2.92 -6.51
C LEU A 35 0.68 2.12 -5.61
N LEU A 36 1.03 0.88 -5.28
CA LEU A 36 0.23 0.04 -4.40
C LEU A 36 0.18 0.63 -2.98
N GLY A 37 1.30 1.15 -2.48
CA GLY A 37 1.34 1.83 -1.19
C GLY A 37 0.35 2.99 -1.11
N ALA A 38 0.29 3.83 -2.14
CA ALA A 38 -0.67 4.94 -2.19
C ALA A 38 -2.14 4.45 -2.13
N TYR A 39 -2.49 3.37 -2.84
CA TYR A 39 -3.83 2.80 -2.78
C TYR A 39 -4.16 2.16 -1.43
N ILE A 40 -3.20 1.50 -0.78
CA ILE A 40 -3.39 0.94 0.56
C ILE A 40 -3.62 2.08 1.56
N VAL A 41 -2.80 3.14 1.51
CA VAL A 41 -2.96 4.32 2.36
C VAL A 41 -4.33 4.96 2.14
N GLN A 42 -4.76 5.15 0.89
CA GLN A 42 -6.08 5.71 0.60
C GLN A 42 -7.23 4.82 1.10
N SER A 43 -7.08 3.50 1.03
CA SER A 43 -8.08 2.56 1.55
C SER A 43 -8.17 2.56 3.09
N GLU A 44 -7.07 2.82 3.79
CA GLU A 44 -7.00 2.73 5.26
C GLU A 44 -7.22 4.09 5.93
N ALA A 45 -6.64 5.16 5.37
CA ALA A 45 -6.69 6.53 5.90
C ALA A 45 -7.74 7.43 5.23
N GLY A 46 -8.35 7.00 4.12
CA GLY A 46 -9.29 7.82 3.36
C GLY A 46 -8.59 8.89 2.52
N ASN A 47 -9.28 10.01 2.26
CA ASN A 47 -8.71 11.11 1.46
C ASN A 47 -7.64 11.88 2.25
N HIS A 48 -6.66 12.45 1.54
CA HIS A 48 -5.60 13.20 2.21
C HIS A 48 -6.11 14.46 2.94
N SER A 49 -5.87 14.55 4.26
CA SER A 49 -6.11 15.74 5.09
C SER A 49 -4.79 16.36 5.55
N PRO A 50 -4.47 17.63 5.22
CA PRO A 50 -3.21 18.28 5.63
C PRO A 50 -3.00 18.39 7.15
N THR A 51 -4.08 18.32 7.95
CA THR A 51 -4.01 18.40 9.41
C THR A 51 -3.74 17.05 10.07
N GLU A 52 -4.11 15.96 9.42
CA GLU A 52 -4.01 14.60 9.95
C GLU A 52 -2.83 13.82 9.31
N HIS A 53 -2.54 14.10 8.04
CA HIS A 53 -1.52 13.42 7.23
C HIS A 53 -0.28 14.30 7.07
N VAL A 54 0.48 14.41 8.16
CA VAL A 54 1.71 15.21 8.20
C VAL A 54 2.91 14.36 7.76
N ASP A 55 3.60 14.80 6.72
CA ASP A 55 4.78 14.17 6.13
C ASP A 55 4.61 12.66 5.94
N THR A 56 5.56 11.84 6.40
CA THR A 56 5.50 10.37 6.31
C THR A 56 5.09 9.73 7.63
N GLU A 57 4.81 10.51 8.68
CA GLU A 57 4.59 9.97 10.03
C GLU A 57 3.40 9.03 10.10
N TYR A 58 2.33 9.37 9.40
CA TYR A 58 1.08 8.60 9.42
C TYR A 58 1.17 7.27 8.65
N ILE A 59 2.26 7.01 7.93
CA ILE A 59 2.48 5.76 7.17
C ILE A 59 3.78 5.04 7.54
N ARG A 60 4.55 5.57 8.49
CA ARG A 60 5.92 5.10 8.77
C ARG A 60 5.97 3.62 9.15
N ASP A 61 5.01 3.17 9.95
CA ASP A 61 4.99 1.82 10.52
C ASP A 61 4.31 0.79 9.60
N GLN A 62 3.85 1.23 8.43
CA GLN A 62 3.11 0.39 7.50
C GLN A 62 4.05 -0.33 6.54
N PRO A 63 3.90 -1.67 6.36
CA PRO A 63 4.75 -2.42 5.44
C PRO A 63 4.21 -2.30 4.00
N PHE A 64 4.97 -1.61 3.16
CA PHE A 64 4.68 -1.45 1.73
C PHE A 64 5.59 -2.31 0.84
N ALA A 65 6.79 -2.61 1.32
CA ALA A 65 7.80 -3.38 0.63
C ALA A 65 8.57 -4.25 1.65
N PRO A 66 9.43 -5.18 1.18
CA PRO A 66 10.39 -5.85 2.07
C PRO A 66 11.19 -4.82 2.86
N GLN A 67 11.45 -5.09 4.14
CA GLN A 67 12.06 -4.13 5.06
C GLN A 67 13.36 -3.51 4.54
N HIS A 68 14.19 -4.30 3.83
CA HIS A 68 15.45 -3.84 3.25
C HIS A 68 15.29 -2.97 1.98
N LEU A 69 14.09 -2.92 1.39
CA LEU A 69 13.73 -2.11 0.22
C LEU A 69 12.86 -0.90 0.60
N GLN A 70 12.27 -0.87 1.79
CA GLN A 70 11.41 0.23 2.24
C GLN A 70 12.27 1.42 2.71
N THR A 71 12.40 2.42 1.85
CA THR A 71 13.20 3.63 2.10
C THR A 71 12.33 4.84 2.43
N ASN A 72 12.92 5.87 3.02
CA ASN A 72 12.23 7.15 3.25
C ASN A 72 11.77 7.81 1.93
N GLU A 73 12.53 7.65 0.85
CA GLU A 73 12.14 8.11 -0.49
C GLU A 73 10.85 7.44 -0.96
N MET A 74 10.70 6.13 -0.70
CA MET A 74 9.48 5.40 -1.02
C MET A 74 8.28 5.97 -0.27
N LEU A 75 8.42 6.21 1.05
CA LEU A 75 7.35 6.79 1.86
C LEU A 75 6.96 8.18 1.37
N GLN A 76 7.94 9.03 1.03
CA GLN A 76 7.69 10.36 0.47
C GLN A 76 6.90 10.27 -0.85
N LYS A 77 7.30 9.36 -1.75
CA LYS A 77 6.59 9.14 -3.02
C LYS A 77 5.17 8.62 -2.84
N ILE A 78 4.95 7.75 -1.86
CA ILE A 78 3.61 7.27 -1.49
C ILE A 78 2.73 8.43 -1.01
N VAL A 79 3.24 9.29 -0.14
CA VAL A 79 2.52 10.48 0.36
C VAL A 79 2.24 11.46 -0.78
N GLU A 80 3.20 11.69 -1.68
CA GLU A 80 3.00 12.51 -2.87
C GLU A 80 1.86 11.99 -3.74
N LEU A 81 1.79 10.69 -4.01
CA LEU A 81 0.69 10.09 -4.76
C LEU A 81 -0.63 10.13 -4.00
N HIS A 82 -0.62 9.89 -2.68
CA HIS A 82 -1.82 9.96 -1.86
C HIS A 82 -2.44 11.37 -1.86
N LYS A 83 -1.63 12.42 -2.01
CA LYS A 83 -2.11 13.81 -2.15
C LYS A 83 -2.78 14.10 -3.49
N LEU A 84 -2.48 13.31 -4.53
CA LEU A 84 -3.00 13.48 -5.88
C LEU A 84 -4.27 12.66 -6.16
N ASN A 85 -4.50 11.62 -5.36
CA ASN A 85 -5.64 10.70 -5.47
C ASN A 85 -6.75 11.03 -4.48
#